data_AF-A0A8R1ECJ9-F1
#
_entry.id   AF-A0A8R1ECJ9-F1
#
_cell.length_a   1.000
_cell.length_b   1.000
_cell.length_c   1.000
_cell.angle_alpha   90.00
_cell.angle_beta   90.00
_cell.angle_gamma   90.00
#
_symmetry.space_group_name_H-M   'P 1'
#
loop_
_entity.id
_entity.type
_entity.pdbx_description
1 polymer ?
#
loop_
_entity_poly.entity_id
_entity_poly.type
_entity_poly.pdbx_seq_one_letter_code
_entity_poly.pdbx_strand_id
1 'polypeptide(L)'
;MLIETNRLCHSLLSEVLHSIASFDDLLQEANHAVNSPHGRITLHVFWELMYDFVPNFVYNGSTHRFIRSRHVFRKTPAREKPPQVGQVYYWGSKSLMAAFINICNA
;
A
#
# COMPACT_ATOMS: atom_id res chain seq x y z
N MET A 1 -0.70 -3.59 -6.34
CA MET A 1 -0.73 -3.00 -7.69
C MET A 1 0.35 -1.95 -7.88
N LEU A 2 0.44 -0.89 -7.06
CA LEU A 2 1.43 0.18 -7.29
C LEU A 2 2.88 -0.31 -7.19
N ILE A 3 3.19 -1.19 -6.23
CA ILE A 3 4.53 -1.80 -6.11
C ILE A 3 4.89 -2.57 -7.39
N GLU A 4 3.96 -3.34 -7.95
CA GLU A 4 4.19 -4.08 -9.21
C GLU A 4 4.39 -3.14 -10.41
N THR A 5 3.67 -2.01 -10.45
CA THR A 5 3.91 -0.99 -11.47
C THR A 5 5.30 -0.36 -11.32
N ASN A 6 5.76 -0.14 -10.09
CA ASN A 6 7.13 0.31 -9.85
C ASN A 6 8.17 -0.77 -10.25
N ARG A 7 7.88 -2.05 -10.02
CA ARG A 7 8.72 -3.17 -10.45
C ARG A 7 8.83 -3.24 -11.98
N LEU A 8 7.73 -3.04 -12.70
CA LEU A 8 7.73 -2.94 -14.17
C LEU A 8 8.50 -1.70 -14.66
N CYS A 9 8.33 -0.55 -13.99
CA CYS A 9 9.11 0.65 -14.31
C CYS A 9 10.62 0.39 -14.16
N HIS A 10 11.01 -0.23 -13.05
CA HIS A 10 12.40 -0.63 -12.80
C HIS A 10 12.94 -1.60 -13.86
N SER A 11 12.16 -2.60 -14.27
CA SER A 11 12.62 -3.54 -15.30
C SER A 11 12.86 -2.86 -16.65
N LEU A 12 11.97 -1.96 -17.07
CA LEU A 12 12.13 -1.18 -18.31
C LEU A 12 13.33 -0.23 -18.24
N LEU A 13 13.55 0.41 -17.08
CA LEU A 13 14.71 1.27 -16.87
C LEU A 13 16.03 0.49 -16.83
N SER A 14 16.03 -0.73 -16.30
CA SER A 14 17.22 -1.59 -16.23
C SER A 14 17.79 -1.94 -17.61
N GLU A 15 16.95 -1.97 -18.65
CA GLU A 15 17.37 -2.24 -20.03
C GLU A 15 18.30 -1.15 -20.60
N VAL A 16 18.16 0.08 -20.10
CA VAL A 16 18.90 1.26 -20.59
C VAL A 16 19.84 1.87 -19.55
N LEU A 17 19.52 1.73 -18.27
CA LEU A 17 20.33 2.22 -17.14
C LEU A 17 21.07 1.03 -16.51
N HIS A 18 22.29 0.79 -16.96
CA HIS A 18 23.11 -0.36 -16.55
C HIS A 18 23.62 -0.32 -15.09
N SER A 19 23.28 0.70 -14.30
CA SER A 19 23.81 0.92 -12.95
C SER A 19 22.74 1.35 -11.94
N ILE A 20 21.57 0.69 -11.95
CA ILE A 20 20.56 0.87 -10.90
C ILE A 20 20.61 -0.30 -9.91
N ALA A 21 20.42 0.00 -8.63
CA ALA A 21 20.31 -1.02 -7.59
C ALA A 21 19.12 -1.96 -7.89
N SER A 22 19.15 -3.17 -7.32
CA SER A 22 18.05 -4.12 -7.50
C SER A 22 16.75 -3.53 -6.94
N PHE A 23 15.62 -3.89 -7.56
CA PHE A 23 14.32 -3.39 -7.09
C PHE A 23 14.05 -3.78 -5.64
N ASP A 24 14.45 -4.98 -5.24
CA ASP A 24 14.20 -5.48 -3.89
C ASP A 24 15.05 -4.73 -2.86
N ASP A 25 16.29 -4.35 -3.16
CA ASP A 25 17.11 -3.49 -2.29
C ASP A 25 16.46 -2.11 -2.10
N LEU A 26 16.03 -1.49 -3.21
CA LEU A 26 15.33 -0.21 -3.19
C LEU A 26 14.03 -0.28 -2.38
N LEU A 27 13.27 -1.37 -2.52
CA LEU A 27 12.03 -1.58 -1.77
C LEU A 27 12.30 -1.80 -0.28
N GLN A 28 13.32 -2.59 0.08
CA GLN A 28 13.69 -2.81 1.47
C GLN A 28 14.15 -1.53 2.15
N GLU A 29 14.93 -0.71 1.44
CA GLU A 29 15.34 0.61 1.91
C GLU A 29 14.13 1.52 2.14
N ALA A 30 13.25 1.69 1.15
CA ALA A 30 12.04 2.51 1.28
C ALA A 30 11.07 2.00 2.36
N ASN A 31 11.01 0.69 2.56
CA ASN A 31 10.22 0.03 3.60
C ASN A 31 10.90 0.09 4.99
N HIS A 32 12.11 0.64 5.10
CA HIS A 32 12.92 0.70 6.32
C HIS A 32 13.17 -0.71 6.93
N ALA A 33 13.34 -1.71 6.07
CA ALA A 33 13.50 -3.11 6.47
C ALA A 33 14.92 -3.65 6.22
N VAL A 34 15.89 -2.76 5.93
CA VAL A 34 17.32 -3.12 5.83
C VAL A 34 17.93 -3.39 7.20
N ASN A 35 17.68 -2.50 8.17
CA ASN A 35 18.25 -2.56 9.52
C ASN A 35 17.22 -2.94 10.60
N SER A 36 15.98 -3.25 10.20
CA SER A 36 14.87 -3.57 11.11
C SER A 36 14.23 -4.89 10.69
N PRO A 37 13.88 -5.78 11.64
CA PRO A 37 13.20 -7.04 11.33
C PRO A 37 11.79 -6.83 10.77
N HIS A 38 11.19 -5.66 10.99
CA HIS A 38 9.85 -5.31 10.52
C HIS A 38 9.87 -3.96 9.82
N GLY A 39 9.49 -3.96 8.54
CA GLY A 39 9.35 -2.75 7.76
C GLY A 39 8.07 -1.98 8.07
N ARG A 40 7.98 -0.79 7.50
CA ARG A 40 6.84 0.13 7.63
C ARG A 40 5.53 -0.51 7.21
N ILE A 41 5.52 -1.33 6.15
CA ILE A 41 4.31 -2.02 5.69
C ILE A 41 3.80 -2.98 6.76
N THR A 42 4.67 -3.83 7.33
CA THR A 42 4.30 -4.79 8.38
C THR A 42 3.76 -4.08 9.62
N LEU A 43 4.46 -3.03 10.07
CA LEU A 43 4.04 -2.26 11.24
C LEU A 43 2.71 -1.55 11.01
N HIS A 44 2.47 -1.04 9.80
CA HIS A 44 1.21 -0.39 9.46
C HIS A 44 0.04 -1.39 9.39
N VAL A 45 0.26 -2.59 8.84
CA VAL A 45 -0.76 -3.66 8.86
C VAL A 45 -1.11 -4.03 10.30
N PHE A 46 -0.12 -4.23 11.16
CA PHE A 46 -0.37 -4.52 12.58
C PHE A 46 -1.14 -3.39 13.27
N TRP A 47 -0.77 -2.13 13.01
CA TRP A 47 -1.49 -0.97 13.53
C TRP A 47 -2.96 -0.97 13.11
N GLU A 48 -3.25 -1.13 11.83
CA GLU A 48 -4.62 -1.16 11.30
C GLU A 48 -5.42 -2.36 11.83
N LEU A 49 -4.76 -3.52 12.02
CA LEU A 49 -5.38 -4.68 12.64
C LEU A 49 -5.89 -4.36 14.06
N MET A 50 -5.04 -3.75 14.88
CA MET A 50 -5.33 -3.50 16.29
C MET A 50 -6.27 -2.32 16.53
N TYR A 51 -6.20 -1.29 15.70
CA TYR A 51 -6.93 -0.03 15.93
C TYR A 51 -8.19 0.13 15.08
N ASP A 52 -8.34 -0.58 13.97
CA ASP A 52 -9.53 -0.50 13.12
C ASP A 52 -10.15 -1.88 12.85
N PHE A 53 -9.39 -2.84 12.33
CA PHE A 53 -9.96 -4.10 11.82
C PHE A 53 -10.60 -4.95 12.91
N VAL A 54 -9.82 -5.40 13.90
CA VAL A 54 -10.30 -6.27 14.99
C VAL A 54 -11.52 -5.71 15.72
N PRO A 55 -11.56 -4.41 16.12
CA PRO A 55 -12.72 -3.88 16.82
C PRO A 55 -13.91 -3.57 15.91
N ASN A 56 -13.71 -3.28 14.62
CA ASN A 56 -14.78 -2.73 13.77
C ASN A 56 -15.24 -3.64 12.64
N PHE A 57 -14.68 -4.85 12.49
CA PHE A 57 -15.09 -5.79 11.44
C PHE A 57 -15.69 -7.07 12.01
N VAL A 58 -16.69 -7.61 11.33
CA VAL A 58 -17.38 -8.85 11.66
C VAL A 58 -17.17 -9.85 10.53
N TYR A 59 -16.81 -11.08 10.88
CA TYR A 59 -16.61 -12.16 9.93
C TYR A 59 -17.94 -12.81 9.53
N ASN A 60 -18.16 -12.99 8.24
CA ASN A 60 -19.24 -13.78 7.69
C ASN A 60 -18.71 -15.16 7.27
N GLY A 61 -19.12 -16.20 8.01
CA GLY A 61 -18.68 -17.58 7.77
C GLY A 61 -19.14 -18.18 6.43
N SER A 62 -20.23 -17.68 5.84
CA SER A 62 -20.77 -18.21 4.56
C SER A 62 -20.06 -17.62 3.34
N THR A 63 -19.60 -16.37 3.42
CA THR A 63 -18.91 -15.69 2.31
C THR A 63 -17.40 -15.64 2.49
N HIS A 64 -16.89 -16.05 3.67
CA HIS A 64 -15.49 -15.95 4.06
C HIS A 64 -14.93 -14.54 3.96
N ARG A 65 -15.76 -13.53 4.28
CA ARG A 65 -15.38 -12.11 4.21
C ARG A 65 -15.64 -11.40 5.53
N PHE A 66 -14.79 -10.44 5.83
CA PHE A 66 -15.02 -9.47 6.90
C PHE A 66 -15.78 -8.28 6.35
N ILE A 67 -16.79 -7.82 7.08
CA ILE A 67 -17.55 -6.61 6.77
C ILE A 67 -17.43 -5.62 7.92
N ARG A 68 -17.40 -4.32 7.63
CA ARG A 68 -17.41 -3.31 8.69
C ARG A 68 -18.73 -3.38 9.45
N SER A 69 -18.65 -3.42 10.77
CA SER A 69 -19.80 -3.39 11.67
C SER A 69 -20.59 -2.10 11.47
N ARG A 70 -21.92 -2.20 11.58
CA ARG A 70 -22.81 -1.01 11.61
C ARG A 70 -22.62 -0.19 12.88
N HIS A 71 -22.19 -0.83 13.97
CA HIS A 71 -21.89 -0.18 15.24
C HIS A 71 -20.40 0.10 15.36
N VAL A 72 -20.06 1.33 15.72
CA VAL A 72 -18.68 1.73 16.00
C VAL A 72 -18.33 1.29 17.41
N PHE A 73 -17.53 0.24 17.55
CA PHE A 73 -17.06 -0.24 18.86
C PHE A 73 -15.83 0.53 19.33
N ARG A 74 -14.93 0.89 18.41
CA ARG A 74 -13.78 1.75 18.69
C ARG A 74 -13.64 2.80 17.60
N LYS A 75 -13.44 4.06 18.01
CA LYS A 75 -13.14 5.15 17.08
C LYS A 75 -11.78 4.90 16.42
N THR A 76 -11.76 4.82 15.10
CA THR A 76 -10.51 4.73 14.32
C THR A 76 -9.69 6.01 14.54
N PRO A 77 -8.38 5.90 14.83
CA PRO A 77 -7.49 7.05 14.92
C PRO A 77 -7.50 7.89 13.65
N ALA A 78 -7.32 9.21 13.79
CA ALA A 78 -7.20 10.08 12.63
C ALA A 78 -5.92 9.74 11.85
N ARG A 79 -6.05 9.55 10.53
CA ARG A 79 -4.90 9.30 9.65
C ARG A 79 -4.43 10.62 9.05
N GLU A 80 -3.13 10.88 9.09
CA GLU A 80 -2.54 12.03 8.42
C GLU A 80 -2.68 11.88 6.89
N LYS A 81 -2.92 13.00 6.21
CA LYS A 81 -2.96 12.99 4.74
C LYS A 81 -1.53 12.87 4.20
N PRO A 82 -1.28 11.98 3.24
CA PRO A 82 0.04 11.89 2.61
C PRO A 82 0.35 13.18 1.84
N PRO A 83 1.63 13.54 1.68
CA PRO A 83 2.04 14.69 0.88
C PRO A 83 1.63 14.51 -0.58
N GLN A 84 1.24 15.61 -1.24
CA GLN A 84 0.95 15.59 -2.66
C GLN A 84 2.25 15.59 -3.47
N VAL A 85 2.38 14.60 -4.35
CA VAL A 85 3.48 14.49 -5.31
C VAL A 85 2.92 14.44 -6.74
N GLY A 86 3.77 14.70 -7.72
CA GLY A 86 3.40 14.65 -9.14
C GLY A 86 2.89 13.27 -9.56
N GLN A 87 2.03 13.22 -10.58
CA GLN A 87 1.41 11.97 -11.07
C GLN A 87 2.42 10.92 -11.52
N VAL A 88 3.60 11.37 -11.96
CA VAL A 88 4.73 10.51 -12.36
C VAL A 88 5.21 9.61 -11.22
N TYR A 89 5.09 10.04 -9.96
CA TYR A 89 5.48 9.25 -8.78
C TYR A 89 4.38 8.27 -8.33
N TYR A 90 3.25 8.23 -9.04
CA TYR A 90 2.16 7.29 -8.81
C TYR A 90 1.97 6.38 -10.03
N TRP A 91 0.97 6.66 -10.86
CA TRP A 91 0.60 5.84 -12.02
C TRP A 91 1.04 6.45 -13.35
N GLY A 92 1.93 7.44 -13.33
CA GLY A 92 2.46 8.10 -14.52
C GLY A 92 1.64 9.30 -14.99
N SER A 93 0.32 9.13 -15.17
CA SER A 93 -0.55 10.15 -15.75
C SER A 93 -1.89 10.31 -15.00
N LYS A 94 -2.60 11.41 -15.28
CA LYS A 94 -3.93 11.67 -14.69
C LYS A 94 -4.97 10.60 -15.10
N SER A 95 -4.92 10.11 -16.34
CA SER A 95 -5.85 9.08 -16.82
C SER A 95 -5.59 7.73 -16.16
N LEU A 96 -4.32 7.34 -16.05
CA LEU A 96 -3.93 6.10 -15.36
C LEU A 96 -4.24 6.17 -13.86
N MET A 97 -3.99 7.31 -13.22
CA MET A 97 -4.39 7.55 -11.83
C MET A 97 -5.90 7.33 -11.63
N ALA A 98 -6.74 7.92 -12.47
CA ALA A 98 -8.18 7.73 -12.38
C ALA A 98 -8.60 6.25 -12.60
N ALA A 99 -8.00 5.59 -13.59
CA ALA A 99 -8.29 4.18 -13.87
C ALA A 99 -7.94 3.26 -12.69
N PHE A 100 -6.73 3.37 -12.14
CA PHE A 100 -6.29 2.51 -11.05
C PHE A 100 -6.99 2.82 -9.72
N ILE A 101 -7.37 4.07 -9.45
CA ILE A 101 -8.22 4.39 -8.30
C ILE A 101 -9.56 3.64 -8.41
N ASN A 102 -10.18 3.65 -9.59
CA ASN A 102 -11.46 2.97 -9.79
C ASN A 102 -11.33 1.45 -9.67
N ILE A 103 -10.25 0.86 -10.18
CA ILE A 103 -9.99 -0.58 -10.03
C ILE A 103 -9.78 -0.96 -8.56
N CYS A 104 -9.03 -0.17 -7.79
CA CYS A 104 -8.75 -0.48 -6.38
C CYS A 104 -9.96 -0.28 -5.45
N ASN A 105 -10.92 0.55 -5.85
CA ASN A 105 -12.14 0.82 -5.08
C ASN A 105 -13.30 -0.13 -5.42
N ALA A 106 -13.16 -0.95 -6.48
CA ALA A 106 -14.14 -1.96 -6.89
C ALA A 106 -13.98 -3.25 -6.07
#